data_AF-A0A916D0W1-F1
#
_entry.id   AF-A0A916D0W1-F1
#
_cell.length_a   1.000
_cell.length_b   1.000
_cell.length_c   1.000
_cell.angle_alpha   90.00
_cell.angle_beta   90.00
_cell.angle_gamma   90.00
#
_symmetry.space_group_name_H-M   'P 1'
#
loop_
_entity.id
_entity.type
_entity.pdbx_description
1 polymer ?
#
loop_
_entity_poly.entity_id
_entity_poly.type
_entity_poly.pdbx_seq_one_letter_code
_entity_poly.pdbx_strand_id
1 'polypeptide(L)'
;MTDIDHATGLARPPQGLVTLTHLVYGLHAFSAVTGLLGTAFIVTAFLTGWPSIIAVVLNYLKRSETRGTFLESHFRWQIRTFWFALLWVAVAVLAGLTVVGLPFAWIVAVVAGLWVLYRIARGWLRLLSEKGMPQ
;
A
#
# COMPACT_ATOMS: atom_id res chain seq x y z
N MET A 1 -1.63 31.26 9.76
CA MET A 1 -1.18 31.44 8.37
C MET A 1 -0.76 30.06 7.86
N THR A 2 -1.54 29.44 7.01
CA THR A 2 -1.19 28.14 6.40
C THR A 2 0.04 28.36 5.53
N ASP A 3 1.12 27.63 5.79
CA ASP A 3 2.33 27.69 4.97
C ASP A 3 2.01 26.99 3.63
N ILE A 4 1.76 27.80 2.60
CA ILE A 4 1.47 27.35 1.25
C ILE A 4 2.77 27.25 0.49
N ASP A 5 3.04 26.09 -0.09
CA ASP A 5 4.18 25.94 -0.99
C ASP A 5 3.93 26.77 -2.27
N HIS A 6 4.74 27.80 -2.47
CA HIS A 6 4.62 28.72 -3.60
C HIS A 6 4.85 28.05 -4.96
N ALA A 7 5.51 26.88 -5.01
CA ALA A 7 5.74 26.15 -6.25
C ALA A 7 4.54 25.28 -6.68
N THR A 8 3.78 24.75 -5.72
CA THR A 8 2.69 23.79 -5.99
C THR A 8 1.30 24.32 -5.64
N GLY A 9 1.21 25.41 -4.87
CA GLY A 9 -0.06 25.94 -4.35
C GLY A 9 -0.71 25.05 -3.29
N LEU A 10 -0.04 23.99 -2.84
CA LEU A 10 -0.56 23.06 -1.83
C LEU A 10 -0.19 23.51 -0.43
N ALA A 11 -1.07 23.25 0.53
CA ALA A 11 -0.77 23.46 1.93
C ALA A 11 0.26 22.42 2.41
N ARG A 12 1.20 22.85 3.26
CA ARG A 12 2.08 21.91 3.95
C ARG A 12 1.28 21.03 4.92
N PRO A 13 1.40 19.70 4.82
CA PRO A 13 0.73 18.80 5.76
C PRO A 13 1.37 18.88 7.16
N PRO A 14 0.59 18.68 8.22
CA PRO A 14 1.13 18.43 9.56
C PRO A 14 2.15 17.28 9.56
N GLN A 15 3.25 17.44 10.30
CA GLN A 15 4.31 16.43 10.39
C GLN A 15 3.78 15.06 10.83
N GLY A 16 2.79 15.03 11.73
CA GLY A 16 2.13 13.78 12.16
C GLY A 16 1.46 13.01 11.01
N LEU A 17 0.89 13.70 10.01
CA LEU A 17 0.32 13.04 8.82
C LEU A 17 1.40 12.51 7.89
N VAL A 18 2.54 13.19 7.77
CA VAL A 18 3.70 12.69 7.02
C VAL A 18 4.23 11.41 7.67
N THR A 19 4.44 11.43 8.99
CA THR A 19 4.84 10.25 9.78
C THR A 19 3.85 9.11 9.62
N LEU A 20 2.54 9.39 9.71
CA LEU A 20 1.51 8.39 9.47
C LEU A 20 1.61 7.79 8.06
N THR A 21 1.86 8.61 7.04
CA THR A 21 2.00 8.12 5.66
C THR A 21 3.20 7.18 5.50
N HIS A 22 4.31 7.47 6.18
CA HIS A 22 5.45 6.55 6.26
C HIS A 22 5.10 5.25 6.98
N LEU A 23 4.40 5.31 8.12
CA LEU A 23 3.96 4.12 8.85
C LEU A 23 3.05 3.25 7.99
N VAL A 24 2.11 3.85 7.26
CA VAL A 24 1.21 3.14 6.33
C VAL A 24 2.02 2.45 5.22
N TYR A 25 3.01 3.12 4.62
CA TYR A 25 3.89 2.46 3.66
C TYR A 25 4.67 1.31 4.29
N GLY A 26 5.18 1.48 5.51
CA GLY A 26 5.88 0.43 6.26
C GLY A 26 5.01 -0.78 6.57
N LEU A 27 3.77 -0.57 6.98
CA LEU A 27 2.80 -1.64 7.24
C LEU A 27 2.47 -2.42 5.96
N HIS A 28 2.23 -1.74 4.84
CA HIS A 28 2.02 -2.41 3.56
C HIS A 28 3.28 -3.16 3.10
N ALA A 29 4.47 -2.56 3.26
CA ALA A 29 5.73 -3.18 2.89
C ALA A 29 5.98 -4.45 3.70
N PHE A 30 5.79 -4.38 5.01
CA PHE A 30 5.93 -5.53 5.90
C PHE A 30 4.99 -6.67 5.48
N SER A 31 3.71 -6.38 5.25
CA SER A 31 2.74 -7.35 4.73
C SER A 31 3.15 -7.94 3.37
N ALA A 32 3.61 -7.12 2.43
CA ALA A 32 3.98 -7.57 1.09
C ALA A 32 5.24 -8.44 1.10
N VAL A 33 6.27 -8.04 1.86
CA VAL A 33 7.53 -8.80 1.99
C VAL A 33 7.28 -10.11 2.71
N THR A 34 6.58 -10.09 3.85
CA THR A 34 6.26 -11.32 4.58
C THR A 34 5.35 -12.25 3.78
N GLY A 35 4.39 -11.70 3.03
CA GLY A 35 3.52 -12.48 2.14
C GLY A 35 4.26 -13.10 0.94
N LEU A 36 5.24 -12.40 0.36
CA LEU A 36 6.03 -12.90 -0.77
C LEU A 36 7.07 -13.94 -0.34
N LEU A 37 7.69 -13.76 0.83
CA LEU A 37 8.70 -14.68 1.37
C LEU A 37 8.09 -15.84 2.16
N GLY A 38 6.87 -15.69 2.66
CA GLY A 38 6.16 -16.70 3.44
C GLY A 38 5.65 -17.83 2.56
N THR A 39 6.39 -18.93 2.50
CA THR A 39 5.90 -20.20 1.97
C THR A 39 4.88 -20.78 2.95
N ALA A 40 3.66 -21.06 2.51
CA ALA A 40 2.56 -21.54 3.35
C ALA A 40 2.98 -22.59 4.41
N PHE A 41 2.92 -22.18 5.67
CA PHE A 41 2.58 -23.03 6.81
C PHE A 41 1.67 -22.19 7.70
N ILE A 42 0.61 -22.82 8.23
CA ILE A 42 -0.58 -22.25 8.91
C ILE A 42 -0.27 -21.16 9.96
N VAL A 43 0.97 -21.06 10.43
CA VAL A 43 1.48 -20.04 11.36
C VAL A 43 1.73 -18.66 10.72
N THR A 44 1.97 -18.56 9.40
CA THR A 44 2.32 -17.28 8.72
C THR A 44 1.11 -16.51 8.18
N ALA A 45 -0.02 -17.16 7.91
CA ALA A 45 -1.25 -16.49 7.46
C ALA A 45 -1.76 -15.46 8.48
N PHE A 46 -1.47 -15.68 9.77
CA PHE A 46 -1.78 -14.76 10.86
C PHE A 46 -0.88 -13.52 10.91
N LEU A 47 0.24 -13.48 10.19
CA LEU A 47 1.23 -12.39 10.25
C LEU A 47 1.20 -11.46 9.02
N THR A 48 0.68 -11.92 7.89
CA THR A 48 0.91 -11.24 6.60
C THR A 48 -0.17 -10.23 6.24
N GLY A 49 -1.45 -10.48 6.54
CA GLY A 49 -2.56 -9.64 6.06
C GLY A 49 -2.92 -8.45 6.96
N TRP A 50 -2.95 -8.65 8.28
CA TRP A 50 -3.50 -7.68 9.22
C TRP A 50 -2.77 -6.33 9.27
N PRO A 51 -1.43 -6.22 9.11
CA PRO A 51 -0.75 -4.92 9.10
C PRO A 51 -1.24 -4.04 7.94
N SER A 52 -1.39 -4.62 6.75
CA SER A 52 -1.94 -3.93 5.57
C SER A 52 -3.42 -3.55 5.73
N ILE A 53 -4.20 -4.33 6.51
CA ILE A 53 -5.58 -3.97 6.86
C ILE A 53 -5.59 -2.75 7.78
N ILE A 54 -4.74 -2.72 8.82
CA ILE A 54 -4.60 -1.54 9.69
C ILE A 54 -4.19 -0.32 8.86
N ALA A 55 -3.24 -0.48 7.95
CA ALA A 55 -2.76 0.58 7.08
C ALA A 55 -3.88 1.20 6.23
N VAL A 56 -4.73 0.39 5.60
CA VAL A 56 -5.84 0.91 4.79
C VAL A 56 -6.94 1.54 5.65
N VAL A 57 -7.19 1.02 6.86
CA VAL A 57 -8.12 1.63 7.82
C VAL A 57 -7.62 3.01 8.25
N LEU A 58 -6.34 3.13 8.62
CA LEU A 58 -5.72 4.41 8.96
C LEU A 58 -5.81 5.41 7.80
N ASN A 59 -5.60 4.94 6.56
CA ASN A 59 -5.82 5.78 5.38
C ASN A 59 -7.24 6.31 5.31
N TYR A 60 -8.26 5.46 5.44
CA TYR A 60 -9.65 5.93 5.37
C TYR A 60 -10.01 6.90 6.51
N LEU A 61 -9.58 6.61 7.73
CA LEU A 61 -9.85 7.46 8.90
C LEU A 61 -9.21 8.85 8.78
N LYS A 62 -8.00 8.93 8.22
CA LYS A 62 -7.22 10.17 8.15
C LYS A 62 -7.25 10.86 6.78
N ARG A 63 -7.95 10.29 5.81
CA ARG A 63 -8.03 10.82 4.42
C ARG A 63 -8.59 12.23 4.34
N SER A 64 -9.56 12.59 5.17
CA SER A 64 -10.16 13.93 5.15
C SER A 64 -9.14 15.01 5.54
N GLU A 65 -8.19 14.69 6.42
CA GLU A 65 -7.17 15.59 6.95
C GLU A 65 -6.04 15.88 5.95
N THR A 66 -5.93 15.11 4.86
CA THR A 66 -4.87 15.30 3.84
C THR A 66 -5.30 16.16 2.66
N ARG A 67 -6.56 16.59 2.59
CA ARG A 67 -7.10 17.39 1.47
C ARG A 67 -6.32 18.68 1.28
N GLY A 68 -6.05 19.03 0.02
CA GLY A 68 -5.29 20.23 -0.32
C GLY A 68 -3.80 20.16 0.00
N THR A 69 -3.29 18.98 0.38
CA THR A 69 -1.86 18.70 0.55
C THR A 69 -1.41 17.64 -0.47
N PHE A 70 -0.10 17.51 -0.67
CA PHE A 70 0.41 16.45 -1.54
C PHE A 70 0.09 15.04 -1.02
N LEU A 71 -0.13 14.87 0.29
CA LEU A 71 -0.46 13.56 0.91
C LEU A 71 -1.81 13.00 0.43
N GLU A 72 -2.73 13.84 -0.05
CA GLU A 72 -4.02 13.37 -0.57
C GLU A 72 -3.84 12.31 -1.66
N SER A 73 -2.85 12.54 -2.53
CA SER A 73 -2.49 11.64 -3.62
C SER A 73 -1.83 10.35 -3.12
N HIS A 74 -1.06 10.39 -2.03
CA HIS A 74 -0.46 9.21 -1.40
C HIS A 74 -1.53 8.32 -0.77
N PHE A 75 -2.46 8.91 -0.03
CA PHE A 75 -3.57 8.17 0.59
C PHE A 75 -4.42 7.47 -0.48
N ARG A 76 -4.77 8.18 -1.56
CA ARG A 76 -5.47 7.59 -2.70
C ARG A 76 -4.66 6.47 -3.37
N TRP A 77 -3.35 6.67 -3.54
CA TRP A 77 -2.46 5.66 -4.10
C TRP A 77 -2.40 4.38 -3.25
N GLN A 78 -2.19 4.52 -1.94
CA GLN A 78 -2.10 3.42 -0.98
C GLN A 78 -3.43 2.65 -0.89
N ILE A 79 -4.57 3.33 -0.79
CA ILE A 79 -5.90 2.72 -0.82
C ILE A 79 -6.09 1.89 -2.11
N ARG A 80 -5.77 2.46 -3.27
CA ARG A 80 -5.84 1.72 -4.55
C ARG A 80 -4.90 0.50 -4.52
N THR A 81 -3.72 0.61 -3.93
CA THR A 81 -2.76 -0.52 -3.83
C THR A 81 -3.34 -1.66 -3.02
N PHE A 82 -3.94 -1.34 -1.88
CA PHE A 82 -4.63 -2.32 -1.06
C PHE A 82 -5.71 -3.08 -1.85
N TRP A 83 -6.62 -2.37 -2.51
CA TRP A 83 -7.74 -3.02 -3.20
C TRP A 83 -7.32 -3.85 -4.41
N PHE A 84 -6.36 -3.37 -5.20
CA PHE A 84 -5.80 -4.18 -6.29
C PHE A 84 -5.01 -5.38 -5.77
N ALA A 85 -4.25 -5.25 -4.67
CA ALA A 85 -3.58 -6.37 -4.05
C ALA A 85 -4.58 -7.42 -3.55
N LEU A 86 -5.66 -6.98 -2.89
CA LEU A 86 -6.74 -7.86 -2.44
C LEU A 86 -7.41 -8.59 -3.60
N LEU A 87 -7.66 -7.89 -4.72
CA LEU A 87 -8.18 -8.50 -5.95
C LEU A 87 -7.25 -9.60 -6.47
N TRP A 88 -5.94 -9.33 -6.59
CA TRP A 88 -4.98 -10.32 -7.07
C TRP A 88 -4.82 -11.51 -6.13
N VAL A 89 -4.88 -11.29 -4.82
CA VAL A 89 -4.94 -12.37 -3.83
C VAL A 89 -6.18 -13.23 -4.04
N ALA A 90 -7.35 -12.63 -4.24
CA ALA A 90 -8.58 -13.38 -4.53
C ALA A 90 -8.45 -14.20 -5.83
N VAL A 91 -7.88 -13.63 -6.90
CA VAL A 91 -7.62 -14.34 -8.16
C VAL A 91 -6.67 -15.53 -7.96
N ALA A 92 -5.56 -15.33 -7.24
CA ALA A 92 -4.60 -16.39 -6.96
C ALA A 92 -5.23 -17.51 -6.11
N VAL A 93 -6.02 -17.16 -5.09
CA VAL A 93 -6.74 -18.15 -4.25
C VAL A 93 -7.72 -18.96 -5.10
N LEU A 94 -8.54 -18.31 -5.93
CA LEU A 94 -9.51 -18.99 -6.79
C LEU A 94 -8.83 -19.93 -7.80
N ALA A 95 -7.73 -19.50 -8.41
CA ALA A 95 -6.93 -20.35 -9.29
C ALA A 95 -6.33 -21.56 -8.54
N GLY A 96 -5.85 -21.34 -7.32
CA GLY A 96 -5.23 -22.35 -6.48
C GLY A 96 -6.18 -23.40 -5.91
N LEU A 97 -7.51 -23.25 -6.08
CA LEU A 97 -8.50 -24.25 -5.68
C LEU A 97 -8.44 -25.54 -6.53
N THR A 98 -7.76 -25.50 -7.68
CA THR A 98 -7.60 -26.65 -8.57
C THR A 98 -6.13 -27.04 -8.70
N VAL A 99 -5.86 -28.33 -8.88
CA VAL A 99 -4.50 -28.83 -9.10
C VAL A 99 -3.88 -28.21 -10.36
N VAL A 100 -4.66 -28.05 -11.42
CA VAL A 100 -4.22 -27.45 -12.69
C VAL A 100 -3.99 -25.94 -12.56
N GLY A 101 -4.79 -25.24 -11.76
CA GLY A 101 -4.67 -23.80 -11.55
C GLY A 101 -3.62 -23.40 -10.50
N LEU A 102 -3.08 -24.36 -9.73
CA LEU A 102 -2.07 -24.09 -8.69
C LEU A 102 -0.77 -23.46 -9.25
N PRO A 103 -0.17 -23.92 -10.37
CA PRO A 103 0.99 -23.25 -10.95
C PRO A 103 0.68 -21.82 -11.40
N PHE A 104 -0.54 -21.59 -11.93
CA PHE A 104 -1.00 -20.26 -12.33
C PHE A 104 -1.17 -19.34 -11.12
N ALA A 105 -1.74 -19.85 -10.02
CA ALA A 105 -1.88 -19.13 -8.77
C ALA A 105 -0.54 -18.63 -8.23
N TRP A 106 0.50 -19.46 -8.29
CA TRP A 106 1.86 -19.08 -7.89
C TRP A 106 2.43 -17.94 -8.73
N ILE A 107 2.29 -18.02 -10.06
CA ILE A 107 2.73 -16.95 -10.97
C ILE A 107 2.00 -15.64 -10.66
N VAL A 108 0.68 -15.70 -10.53
CA VAL A 108 -0.15 -14.52 -10.19
C VAL A 108 0.29 -13.92 -8.85
N ALA A 109 0.50 -14.75 -7.82
CA ALA A 109 0.92 -14.30 -6.50
C ALA A 109 2.28 -13.60 -6.53
N VAL A 110 3.29 -14.16 -7.21
CA VAL A 110 4.63 -13.57 -7.32
C VAL A 110 4.59 -12.26 -8.10
N VAL A 111 3.93 -12.25 -9.26
CA VAL A 111 3.82 -11.03 -10.10
C VAL A 111 3.08 -9.93 -9.36
N ALA A 112 1.96 -10.26 -8.71
CA ALA A 112 1.21 -9.30 -7.91
C ALA A 112 2.04 -8.80 -6.71
N GLY A 113 2.77 -9.68 -6.02
CA GLY A 113 3.65 -9.32 -4.91
C GLY A 113 4.75 -8.34 -5.34
N LEU A 114 5.46 -8.63 -6.43
CA LEU A 114 6.46 -7.73 -7.00
C LEU A 114 5.85 -6.40 -7.44
N TRP A 115 4.66 -6.42 -8.05
CA TRP A 115 3.93 -5.22 -8.44
C TRP A 115 3.55 -4.35 -7.22
N VAL A 116 3.09 -4.96 -6.13
CA VAL A 116 2.80 -4.27 -4.86
C VAL A 116 4.06 -3.64 -4.29
N LEU A 117 5.17 -4.38 -4.22
CA LEU A 117 6.46 -3.88 -3.72
C LEU A 117 6.94 -2.68 -4.53
N TYR A 118 6.85 -2.75 -5.86
CA TYR A 118 7.14 -1.62 -6.75
C TYR A 118 6.26 -0.40 -6.41
N ARG A 119 4.95 -0.58 -6.26
CA ARG A 119 4.01 0.52 -5.97
C ARG A 119 4.30 1.17 -4.62
N ILE A 120 4.69 0.37 -3.63
CA ILE A 120 5.10 0.84 -2.30
C ILE A 120 6.41 1.62 -2.40
N ALA A 121 7.45 1.05 -2.99
CA ALA A 121 8.76 1.69 -3.14
C ALA A 121 8.64 3.02 -3.90
N ARG A 122 7.93 3.04 -5.03
CA ARG A 122 7.67 4.26 -5.81
C ARG A 122 6.96 5.33 -4.99
N GLY A 123 5.95 4.94 -4.21
CA GLY A 123 5.18 5.86 -3.38
C GLY A 123 6.00 6.41 -2.22
N TRP A 124 6.82 5.57 -1.59
CA TRP A 124 7.68 5.94 -0.48
C TRP A 124 8.81 6.86 -0.93
N LEU A 125 9.46 6.59 -2.06
CA LEU A 125 10.50 7.47 -2.64
C LEU A 125 9.97 8.86 -2.97
N ARG A 126 8.73 8.95 -3.47
CA ARG A 126 8.06 10.24 -3.71
C ARG A 126 7.76 10.98 -2.42
N LEU A 127 7.32 10.26 -1.39
CA LEU A 127 7.06 10.83 -0.06
C LEU A 127 8.34 11.40 0.56
N LEU A 128 9.47 10.69 0.43
CA LEU A 128 10.79 11.17 0.85
C LEU A 128 11.24 12.43 0.11
N SER A 129 10.72 12.64 -1.10
CA SER A 129 10.98 13.85 -1.89
C SER A 129 9.91 14.93 -1.69
N GLU A 130 8.97 14.74 -0.75
CA GLU A 130 7.80 15.61 -0.53
C GLU A 130 6.97 15.89 -1.80
N LYS A 131 6.95 14.94 -2.72
CA LYS A 131 6.24 15.04 -3.99
C LYS A 131 4.99 14.18 -3.98
N GLY A 132 3.89 14.73 -4.49
CA GLY A 132 2.67 13.96 -4.70
C GLY A 132 2.82 12.81 -5.70
N MET A 133 1.86 11.89 -5.63
CA MET A 133 1.69 10.82 -6.61
C MET A 133 1.10 11.38 -7.91
N PRO A 134 1.51 10.83 -9.08
CA PRO A 134 0.86 11.14 -10.35
C PRO A 134 -0.63 10.81 -10.27
N GLN A 135 -1.48 11.71 -10.76
CA GLN A 135 -2.93 11.58 -10.76
C GLN A 135 -3.40 10.51 -11.74
#